data_AF-A0A843EIM9-F1
#
_entry.id   AF-A0A843EIM9-F1
#
_cell.length_a   1.000
_cell.length_b   1.000
_cell.length_c   1.000
_cell.angle_alpha   90.00
_cell.angle_beta   90.00
_cell.angle_gamma   90.00
#
_symmetry.space_group_name_H-M   'P 1'
#
loop_
_entity.id
_entity.type
_entity.pdbx_description
1 polymer ?
#
loop_
_entity_poly.entity_id
_entity_poly.type
_entity_poly.pdbx_seq_one_letter_code
_entity_poly.pdbx_strand_id
1 'polypeptide(L)'
;MTMEPAIAEIAERIGAMRDLCGFTCEEMAETLDITAEEYAEYESGKRDFSFTFLYKCADKFGIDMIELLTGENPHLSACTVVRGGNGLPIKRRAGFEYYHLAAAFKNKLSEPFIVIAPYSEGNGDC
;
A
#
# COMPACT_ATOMS: atom_id res chain seq x y z
N MET A 1 -11.67 7.87 14.29
CA MET A 1 -10.86 6.77 14.84
C MET A 1 -10.10 6.21 13.66
N THR A 2 -8.85 6.64 13.49
CA THR A 2 -8.01 6.25 12.36
C THR A 2 -7.59 4.81 12.62
N MET A 3 -8.18 3.85 11.90
CA MET A 3 -7.86 2.44 12.04
C MET A 3 -6.62 2.19 11.16
N GLU A 4 -5.47 1.96 11.79
CA GLU A 4 -4.32 1.43 11.07
C GLU A 4 -4.65 0.00 10.68
N PRO A 5 -4.69 -0.34 9.37
CA PRO A 5 -5.00 -1.69 8.96
C PRO A 5 -3.93 -2.64 9.48
N ALA A 6 -4.36 -3.70 10.17
CA ALA A 6 -3.45 -4.67 10.74
C ALA A 6 -2.72 -5.43 9.62
N ILE A 7 -1.41 -5.64 9.76
CA ILE A 7 -0.58 -6.38 8.79
C ILE A 7 -1.22 -7.73 8.44
N ALA A 8 -1.78 -8.43 9.43
CA ALA A 8 -2.47 -9.70 9.24
C ALA A 8 -3.68 -9.60 8.30
N GLU A 9 -4.49 -8.54 8.40
CA GLU A 9 -5.66 -8.37 7.54
C GLU A 9 -5.24 -8.04 6.09
N ILE A 10 -4.19 -7.25 5.92
CA ILE A 10 -3.65 -6.94 4.59
C ILE A 10 -3.09 -8.22 3.96
N ALA A 11 -2.34 -9.02 4.72
CA ALA A 11 -1.79 -10.30 4.28
C ALA A 11 -2.89 -11.27 3.85
N GLU A 12 -3.94 -11.40 4.65
CA GLU A 12 -5.11 -12.23 4.34
C GLU A 12 -5.81 -11.77 3.06
N ARG A 13 -6.01 -10.46 2.87
CA ARG A 13 -6.59 -9.92 1.65
C ARG A 13 -5.72 -10.19 0.43
N ILE A 14 -4.39 -10.08 0.54
CA ILE A 14 -3.48 -10.40 -0.56
C ILE A 14 -3.62 -11.86 -0.97
N GLY A 15 -3.62 -12.80 -0.01
CA GLY A 15 -3.78 -14.22 -0.29
C GLY A 15 -5.15 -14.54 -0.91
N ALA A 16 -6.22 -13.98 -0.36
CA ALA A 16 -7.57 -14.14 -0.90
C ALA A 16 -7.68 -13.59 -2.34
N MET A 17 -7.11 -12.42 -2.62
CA MET A 17 -7.10 -11.85 -3.97
C MET A 17 -6.27 -12.67 -4.95
N ARG A 18 -5.10 -13.17 -4.52
CA ARG A 18 -4.28 -14.08 -5.31
C ARG A 18 -5.09 -15.32 -5.73
N ASP A 19 -5.76 -15.96 -4.77
CA ASP A 19 -6.59 -17.14 -5.02
C ASP A 19 -7.79 -16.83 -5.95
N LEU A 20 -8.49 -15.71 -5.71
CA LEU A 20 -9.64 -15.28 -6.54
C LEU A 20 -9.25 -14.96 -7.98
N CYS A 21 -8.08 -14.34 -8.18
CA CYS A 21 -7.54 -14.07 -9.51
C CYS A 21 -6.90 -15.31 -10.16
N GLY A 22 -6.71 -16.40 -9.41
CA GLY A 22 -6.12 -17.64 -9.90
C GLY A 22 -4.60 -17.56 -10.11
N PHE A 23 -3.92 -16.66 -9.40
CA PHE A 23 -2.47 -16.50 -9.51
C PHE A 23 -1.71 -17.48 -8.59
N THR A 24 -0.56 -17.95 -9.03
CA THR A 24 0.35 -18.73 -8.16
C THR A 24 1.26 -17.81 -7.34
N CYS A 25 1.87 -18.35 -6.29
CA CYS A 25 2.86 -17.61 -5.50
C CYS A 25 4.06 -17.17 -6.35
N GLU A 26 4.46 -17.99 -7.32
CA GLU A 26 5.57 -17.72 -8.24
C GLU A 26 5.23 -16.57 -9.19
N GLU A 27 4.03 -16.52 -9.75
CA GLU A 27 3.59 -15.42 -10.62
C GLU A 27 3.53 -14.08 -9.88
N MET A 28 3.13 -14.11 -8.61
CA MET A 28 3.14 -12.94 -7.75
C MET A 28 4.57 -12.51 -7.41
N ALA A 29 5.43 -13.46 -7.03
CA ALA A 29 6.83 -13.21 -6.73
C ALA A 29 7.57 -12.58 -7.93
N GLU A 30 7.34 -13.09 -9.15
CA GLU A 30 7.88 -12.53 -10.39
C GLU A 30 7.41 -11.09 -10.62
N THR A 31 6.12 -10.82 -10.45
CA THR A 31 5.56 -9.46 -10.57
C THR A 31 6.22 -8.49 -9.57
N LEU A 32 6.46 -8.99 -8.35
CA LEU A 32 7.00 -8.22 -7.25
C LEU A 32 8.52 -8.05 -7.30
N ASP A 33 9.22 -8.83 -8.14
CA ASP A 33 10.67 -8.91 -8.23
C ASP A 33 11.31 -9.41 -6.91
N ILE A 34 10.74 -10.49 -6.36
CA ILE A 34 11.17 -11.17 -5.12
C ILE A 34 11.14 -12.69 -5.31
N THR A 35 11.61 -13.46 -4.32
CA THR A 35 11.50 -14.93 -4.37
C THR A 35 10.12 -15.41 -3.92
N ALA A 36 9.74 -16.64 -4.29
CA ALA A 36 8.48 -17.25 -3.86
C ALA A 36 8.42 -17.45 -2.33
N GLU A 37 9.56 -17.74 -1.70
CA GLU A 37 9.69 -17.85 -0.25
C GLU A 37 9.46 -16.49 0.41
N GLU A 38 10.05 -15.42 -0.13
CA GLU A 38 9.82 -14.06 0.37
C GLU A 38 8.35 -13.66 0.22
N TYR A 39 7.72 -13.98 -0.92
CA TYR A 39 6.29 -13.74 -1.12
C TYR A 39 5.42 -14.47 -0.07
N ALA A 40 5.75 -15.72 0.25
CA ALA A 40 5.03 -16.48 1.28
C ALA A 40 5.17 -15.86 2.69
N GLU A 41 6.29 -15.21 3.01
CA GLU A 41 6.43 -14.46 4.27
C GLU A 41 5.50 -13.24 4.34
N TYR A 42 5.29 -12.55 3.22
CA TYR A 42 4.33 -11.45 3.12
C TYR A 42 2.89 -11.94 3.28
N GLU A 43 2.51 -13.00 2.56
CA GLU A 43 1.15 -13.55 2.62
C GLU A 43 0.83 -14.18 3.99
N SER A 44 1.84 -14.67 4.71
CA SER A 44 1.69 -15.14 6.09
C SER A 44 1.67 -14.02 7.15
N GLY A 45 1.81 -12.75 6.75
CA GLY A 45 1.80 -11.60 7.64
C GLY A 45 3.04 -11.48 8.54
N LYS A 46 4.12 -12.21 8.24
CA LYS A 46 5.38 -12.19 9.00
C LYS A 46 6.26 -10.98 8.66
N ARG A 47 5.99 -10.32 7.53
CA ARG A 47 6.78 -9.22 6.99
C ARG A 47 5.90 -8.00 6.73
N ASP A 48 6.40 -6.82 7.07
CA ASP A 48 5.71 -5.54 6.84
C ASP A 48 5.76 -5.17 5.36
N PHE A 49 4.73 -4.51 4.85
CA PHE A 49 4.58 -4.22 3.42
C PHE A 49 5.19 -2.87 3.05
N SER A 50 5.96 -2.84 1.97
CA SER A 50 6.35 -1.56 1.37
C SER A 50 5.24 -1.01 0.48
N PHE A 51 5.21 0.31 0.29
CA PHE A 51 4.33 0.94 -0.70
C PHE A 51 4.45 0.29 -2.10
N THR A 52 5.68 0.08 -2.58
CA THR A 52 5.92 -0.51 -3.92
C THR A 52 5.33 -1.91 -4.02
N PHE A 53 5.45 -2.71 -2.96
CA PHE A 53 4.86 -4.05 -2.90
C PHE A 53 3.33 -3.97 -3.03
N LEU A 54 2.69 -3.16 -2.18
CA LEU A 54 1.23 -3.02 -2.17
C LEU A 54 0.70 -2.47 -3.50
N TYR A 55 1.39 -1.49 -4.07
CA TYR A 55 1.05 -0.91 -5.34
C TYR A 55 1.11 -1.95 -6.47
N LYS A 56 2.19 -2.73 -6.55
CA LYS A 56 2.33 -3.80 -7.55
C LYS A 56 1.28 -4.90 -7.38
N CYS A 57 0.95 -5.29 -6.14
CA CYS A 57 -0.13 -6.24 -5.88
C CYS A 57 -1.47 -5.70 -6.37
N ALA A 58 -1.82 -4.47 -6.01
CA ALA A 58 -3.08 -3.85 -6.41
C ALA A 58 -3.20 -3.74 -7.94
N ASP A 59 -2.13 -3.33 -8.61
CA ASP A 59 -2.05 -3.28 -10.08
C ASP A 59 -2.24 -4.67 -10.71
N LYS A 60 -1.55 -5.70 -10.19
CA LYS A 60 -1.69 -7.08 -10.65
C LYS A 60 -3.10 -7.64 -10.47
N PHE A 61 -3.76 -7.29 -9.38
CA PHE A 61 -5.14 -7.68 -9.08
C PHE A 61 -6.18 -6.81 -9.81
N GLY A 62 -5.79 -5.67 -10.38
CA GLY A 62 -6.69 -4.73 -11.04
C GLY A 62 -7.60 -3.96 -10.08
N ILE A 63 -7.16 -3.73 -8.84
CA ILE A 63 -7.91 -2.99 -7.81
C ILE A 63 -7.17 -1.73 -7.36
N ASP A 64 -7.87 -0.84 -6.64
CA ASP A 64 -7.21 0.30 -6.01
C ASP A 64 -6.39 -0.17 -4.78
N MET A 65 -5.20 0.38 -4.58
CA MET A 65 -4.36 0.05 -3.43
C MET A 65 -5.09 0.29 -2.09
N ILE A 66 -6.00 1.27 -2.04
CA ILE A 66 -6.79 1.57 -0.85
C ILE A 66 -7.76 0.43 -0.52
N GLU A 67 -8.30 -0.26 -1.52
CA GLU A 67 -9.13 -1.45 -1.31
C GLU A 67 -8.32 -2.57 -0.68
N LEU A 68 -7.08 -2.78 -1.13
CA LEU A 68 -6.18 -3.75 -0.52
C LEU A 68 -5.83 -3.39 0.94
N LEU A 69 -5.59 -2.10 1.21
CA LEU A 69 -5.20 -1.59 2.52
C LEU A 69 -6.34 -1.58 3.53
N THR A 70 -7.54 -1.18 3.12
CA THR A 70 -8.65 -0.90 4.05
C THR A 70 -9.78 -1.92 3.97
N GLY A 71 -9.86 -2.70 2.90
CA GLY A 71 -11.02 -3.54 2.59
C GLY A 71 -12.22 -2.73 2.08
N GLU A 72 -12.09 -1.42 1.93
CA GLU A 72 -13.14 -0.52 1.45
C GLU A 72 -12.77 0.10 0.11
N ASN A 73 -13.77 0.28 -0.75
CA ASN A 73 -13.58 0.88 -2.05
C ASN A 73 -13.57 2.41 -1.96
N PRO A 74 -12.69 3.12 -2.69
CA PRO A 74 -12.79 4.58 -2.81
C PRO A 74 -14.13 4.98 -3.44
N HIS A 75 -14.96 5.72 -2.70
CA HIS A 75 -16.34 6.01 -3.12
C HIS A 75 -16.51 7.40 -3.77
N LEU A 76 -15.58 8.35 -3.55
CA LEU A 76 -15.70 9.72 -4.05
C LEU A 76 -15.20 9.86 -5.50
N SER A 77 -15.88 10.69 -6.31
CA SER A 77 -15.55 10.93 -7.74
C SER A 77 -15.49 12.38 -8.18
N ALA A 78 -16.10 13.32 -7.44
CA ALA A 78 -16.11 14.73 -7.83
C ALA A 78 -14.94 15.50 -7.20
N CYS A 79 -14.81 15.44 -5.88
CA CYS A 79 -13.67 15.97 -5.14
C CYS A 79 -13.50 15.25 -3.80
N THR A 80 -12.33 15.38 -3.20
CA THR A 80 -12.04 14.97 -1.82
C THR A 80 -11.29 16.09 -1.11
N VAL A 81 -11.56 16.27 0.19
CA VAL A 81 -10.89 17.27 1.03
C VAL A 81 -10.32 16.56 2.25
N VAL A 82 -8.99 16.50 2.34
CA VAL A 82 -8.27 15.96 3.49
C VAL A 82 -7.68 17.11 4.29
N ARG A 83 -8.14 17.28 5.53
CA ARG A 83 -7.62 18.30 6.45
C ARG A 83 -6.27 17.87 7.01
N GLY A 84 -5.42 18.84 7.36
CA GLY A 84 -4.09 18.58 7.95
C GLY A 84 -4.15 17.54 9.08
N GLY A 85 -3.22 16.58 9.05
CA GLY A 85 -3.14 15.47 10.00
C GLY A 85 -4.09 14.28 9.75
N ASN A 86 -4.97 14.34 8.74
CA ASN A 86 -5.96 13.28 8.46
C ASN A 86 -5.67 12.48 7.17
N GLY A 87 -4.45 12.55 6.64
CA GLY A 87 -4.06 11.66 5.53
C GLY A 87 -3.87 10.23 6.03
N LEU A 88 -4.04 9.24 5.13
CA LEU A 88 -3.84 7.83 5.48
C LEU A 88 -2.33 7.56 5.65
N PRO A 89 -1.85 7.13 6.84
CA PRO A 89 -0.44 6.87 7.06
C PRO A 89 0.01 5.65 6.25
N ILE A 90 1.17 5.75 5.59
CA ILE A 90 1.78 4.66 4.81
C ILE A 90 3.26 4.53 5.18
N LYS A 91 3.74 3.29 5.31
CA LYS A 91 5.17 3.01 5.45
C LYS A 91 5.81 2.84 4.07
N ARG A 92 6.85 3.64 3.79
CA ARG A 92 7.60 3.56 2.52
C ARG A 92 9.11 3.53 2.73
N ARG A 93 9.66 4.47 3.51
CA ARG A 93 11.09 4.55 3.82
C ARG A 93 11.28 4.72 5.32
N ALA A 94 12.20 3.94 5.90
CA ALA A 94 12.52 4.07 7.32
C ALA A 94 12.95 5.50 7.65
N GLY A 95 12.42 6.03 8.75
CA GLY A 95 12.68 7.39 9.21
C GLY A 95 11.86 8.49 8.53
N PHE A 96 10.99 8.17 7.57
CA PHE A 96 10.13 9.15 6.90
C PHE A 96 8.66 8.83 7.21
N GLU A 97 7.84 9.86 7.39
CA GLU A 97 6.38 9.68 7.48
C GLU A 97 5.73 10.02 6.14
N TYR A 98 4.83 9.17 5.68
CA TYR A 98 4.05 9.39 4.46
C TYR A 98 2.57 9.39 4.78
N TYR A 99 1.84 10.39 4.27
CA TYR A 99 0.40 10.50 4.42
C TYR A 99 -0.25 10.63 3.05
N HIS A 100 -1.04 9.64 2.66
CA HIS A 100 -1.78 9.62 1.41
C HIS A 100 -2.98 10.57 1.49
N LEU A 101 -3.10 11.49 0.53
CA LEU A 101 -4.11 12.55 0.55
C LEU A 101 -5.38 12.27 -0.25
N ALA A 102 -5.37 11.29 -1.15
CA ALA A 102 -6.53 10.98 -2.00
C ALA A 102 -7.13 9.59 -1.76
N ALA A 103 -7.00 9.02 -0.56
CA ALA A 103 -7.41 7.62 -0.31
C ALA A 103 -8.89 7.34 -0.66
N ALA A 104 -9.79 8.28 -0.38
CA ALA A 104 -11.22 8.10 -0.64
C ALA A 104 -11.67 8.38 -2.09
N PHE A 105 -10.76 8.79 -2.99
CA PHE A 105 -11.08 9.21 -4.36
C PHE A 105 -10.76 8.10 -5.37
N LYS A 106 -11.69 7.78 -6.28
CA LYS A 106 -11.49 6.73 -7.29
C LYS A 106 -10.92 7.26 -8.61
N ASN A 107 -10.36 6.36 -9.43
CA ASN A 107 -9.85 6.65 -10.78
C ASN A 107 -8.81 7.79 -10.81
N LYS A 108 -7.92 7.81 -9.83
CA LYS A 108 -6.87 8.82 -9.69
C LYS A 108 -5.84 8.63 -10.82
N LEU A 109 -5.33 9.74 -11.35
CA LEU A 109 -4.18 9.72 -12.27
C LEU A 109 -2.84 9.55 -11.55
N SER A 110 -2.80 9.84 -10.25
CA SER A 110 -1.62 9.75 -9.40
C SER A 110 -2.02 9.64 -7.93
N GLU A 111 -1.11 9.11 -7.11
CA GLU A 111 -1.27 9.02 -5.66
C GLU A 111 -0.53 10.18 -4.97
N PRO A 112 -1.23 11.22 -4.46
CA PRO A 112 -0.60 12.36 -3.80
C PRO A 112 -0.27 12.05 -2.33
N PHE A 113 0.94 12.43 -1.91
CA PHE A 113 1.45 12.22 -0.56
C PHE A 113 1.95 13.52 0.07
N ILE A 114 1.75 13.66 1.38
CA ILE A 114 2.60 14.50 2.23
C ILE A 114 3.71 13.62 2.78
N VAL A 115 4.95 14.11 2.69
CA VAL A 115 6.13 13.42 3.21
C VAL A 115 6.78 14.29 4.27
N ILE A 116 6.95 13.75 5.48
CA ILE A 116 7.71 14.39 6.55
C ILE A 116 9.06 13.69 6.63
N ALA A 117 10.11 14.42 6.27
CA ALA A 117 11.47 13.97 6.31
C ALA A 117 12.19 14.62 7.51
N PRO A 118 12.77 13.84 8.44
CA PRO A 118 13.61 14.41 9.48
C PRO A 118 14.87 14.99 8.87
N TYR A 119 15.35 16.07 9.45
CA TYR A 119 16.64 16.63 9.08
C TYR A 119 17.76 15.65 9.44
N SER A 120 18.69 15.41 8.51
CA SER A 120 19.91 14.64 8.73
C SER A 120 21.12 15.43 8.25
N GLU A 121 22.05 15.75 9.14
CA GLU A 121 23.37 16.26 8.74
C GLU A 121 24.17 15.14 8.08
N GLY A 122 24.38 15.26 6.76
CA GLY A 122 25.21 14.32 6.00
C GLY A 122 24.44 13.27 5.20
N ASN A 123 23.75 13.71 4.16
CA ASN A 123 23.93 13.23 2.78
C ASN A 123 23.02 14.09 1.89
N GLY A 124 23.66 14.90 1.05
CA GLY A 124 22.97 15.76 0.10
C GLY A 124 22.35 14.94 -1.03
N ASP A 125 21.15 14.42 -0.79
CA ASP A 125 20.22 14.00 -1.84
C ASP A 125 18.96 14.86 -1.70
N CYS A 126 19.10 16.14 -2.07
CA CYS A 126 18.03 16.97 -2.60
C CYS A 126 18.38 17.28 -4.06
#